data_AF-A0A376VAB1-F1
#
_entry.id   AF-A0A376VAB1-F1
#
_cell.length_a   1.000
_cell.length_b   1.000
_cell.length_c   1.000
_cell.angle_alpha   90.00
_cell.angle_beta   90.00
_cell.angle_gamma   90.00
#
_symmetry.space_group_name_H-M   'P 1'
#
loop_
_entity.id
_entity.type
_entity.pdbx_description
1 polymer ?
#
loop_
_entity_poly.entity_id
_entity_poly.type
_entity_poly.pdbx_seq_one_letter_code
_entity_poly.pdbx_strand_id
1 'polypeptide(L)'
;MILGNLTGIADQDITTRLHNNLESTLLRHEMVHNKFRELSDAYASSLDSAQKADDIMHQANNNYNAADKKVQSLEKKVNTLNQELSQLQPGDPQYNKVLTQKNAAEKTLTLSLQKKSLAEQSLNTAIMDADAAIGQSMEIFDEIQQQEQINNFTTNICLTQENQKNRNATATFIL
;
A
#
# COMPACT_ATOMS: atom_id res chain seq x y z
N MET A 1 -40.09 -10.44 -8.94
CA MET A 1 -41.29 -10.75 -9.76
C MET A 1 -42.49 -9.98 -9.16
N ILE A 2 -42.65 -8.69 -9.50
CA ILE A 2 -43.69 -7.80 -8.91
C ILE A 2 -44.41 -6.98 -10.01
N LEU A 3 -44.64 -7.57 -11.20
CA LEU A 3 -45.42 -6.92 -12.26
C LEU A 3 -46.47 -7.86 -12.86
N GLY A 4 -46.90 -8.86 -12.07
CA GLY A 4 -47.74 -9.93 -12.57
C GLY A 4 -49.18 -9.56 -12.91
N ASN A 5 -49.75 -8.45 -12.43
CA ASN A 5 -51.16 -8.12 -12.69
C ASN A 5 -51.49 -6.63 -12.47
N LEU A 6 -51.24 -5.78 -13.46
CA LEU A 6 -51.84 -4.43 -13.56
C LEU A 6 -52.64 -4.31 -14.87
N THR A 7 -53.52 -5.27 -15.12
CA THR A 7 -54.35 -5.34 -16.34
C THR A 7 -55.77 -4.82 -16.08
N GLY A 8 -55.88 -3.61 -15.56
CA GLY A 8 -57.16 -2.95 -15.35
C GLY A 8 -57.02 -1.43 -15.27
N ILE A 9 -57.08 -0.77 -16.43
CA ILE A 9 -57.27 0.69 -16.57
C ILE A 9 -56.20 1.53 -15.85
N ALA A 10 -54.93 1.16 -15.97
CA ALA A 10 -53.82 2.08 -15.75
C ALA A 10 -53.27 2.46 -17.12
N ASP A 11 -53.28 3.77 -17.42
CA ASP A 11 -52.77 4.37 -18.64
C ASP A 11 -51.44 3.72 -19.05
N GLN A 12 -51.35 3.21 -20.28
CA GLN A 12 -50.16 2.46 -20.75
C GLN A 12 -48.88 3.31 -20.64
N ASP A 13 -49.02 4.64 -20.64
CA ASP A 13 -47.99 5.62 -20.32
C ASP A 13 -47.45 5.50 -18.88
N ILE A 14 -48.32 5.35 -17.88
CA ILE A 14 -47.94 5.25 -16.45
C ILE A 14 -47.14 3.97 -16.21
N THR A 15 -47.59 2.84 -16.79
CA THR A 15 -46.89 1.55 -16.64
C THR A 15 -45.51 1.59 -17.30
N THR A 16 -45.40 2.23 -18.48
CA THR A 16 -44.12 2.40 -19.19
C THR A 16 -43.17 3.31 -18.41
N ARG A 17 -43.66 4.44 -17.87
CA ARG A 17 -42.84 5.36 -17.06
C ARG A 17 -42.33 4.72 -15.77
N LEU A 18 -43.16 3.92 -15.10
CA LEU A 18 -42.73 3.18 -13.90
C LEU A 18 -41.66 2.14 -14.23
N HIS A 19 -41.81 1.43 -15.34
CA HIS A 19 -40.81 0.46 -15.80
C HIS A 19 -39.46 1.13 -16.09
N ASN A 20 -39.47 2.22 -16.86
CA ASN A 20 -38.25 2.96 -17.20
C ASN A 20 -37.55 3.55 -15.97
N ASN A 21 -38.32 4.06 -15.00
CA ASN A 21 -37.76 4.58 -13.75
C ASN A 21 -37.14 3.46 -12.88
N LEU A 22 -37.76 2.28 -12.85
CA LEU A 22 -37.23 1.12 -12.14
C LEU A 22 -35.93 0.64 -12.79
N GLU A 23 -35.92 0.48 -14.12
CA GLU A 23 -34.74 0.05 -14.88
C GLU A 23 -33.57 1.02 -14.70
N SER A 24 -33.82 2.33 -14.83
CA SER A 24 -32.81 3.37 -14.61
C SER A 24 -32.24 3.35 -13.18
N THR A 25 -33.10 3.12 -12.18
CA THR A 25 -32.70 3.03 -10.77
C THR A 25 -31.84 1.79 -10.51
N LEU A 26 -32.26 0.63 -11.04
CA LEU A 26 -31.52 -0.62 -10.95
C LEU A 26 -30.13 -0.49 -11.58
N LEU A 27 -30.07 0.06 -12.80
CA LEU A 27 -28.81 0.28 -13.50
C LEU A 27 -27.86 1.17 -12.68
N ARG A 28 -28.37 2.25 -12.08
CA ARG A 28 -27.55 3.14 -11.24
C ARG A 28 -27.01 2.42 -10.00
N HIS A 29 -27.83 1.61 -9.34
CA HIS A 29 -27.39 0.80 -8.19
C HIS A 29 -26.33 -0.22 -8.59
N GLU A 30 -26.52 -0.93 -9.71
CA GLU A 30 -25.56 -1.91 -10.22
C GLU A 30 -24.21 -1.25 -10.53
N MET A 31 -24.20 -0.11 -11.22
CA MET A 31 -22.97 0.63 -11.54
C MET A 31 -22.20 1.02 -10.28
N VAL A 32 -22.90 1.58 -9.30
CA VAL A 32 -22.34 2.04 -8.02
C VAL A 32 -21.78 0.88 -7.20
N HIS A 33 -22.49 -0.25 -7.16
CA HIS A 33 -22.03 -1.45 -6.47
C HIS A 33 -20.83 -2.11 -7.16
N ASN A 34 -20.86 -2.21 -8.50
CA ASN A 34 -19.75 -2.74 -9.28
C ASN A 34 -18.48 -1.90 -9.08
N LYS A 35 -18.59 -0.57 -9.08
CA LYS A 35 -17.46 0.32 -8.82
C LYS A 35 -16.87 0.10 -7.42
N PHE A 36 -17.72 -0.04 -6.40
CA PHE A 36 -17.26 -0.36 -5.04
C PHE A 36 -16.50 -1.70 -4.99
N ARG A 37 -17.01 -2.73 -5.68
CA ARG A 37 -16.34 -4.03 -5.76
C ARG A 37 -14.98 -3.94 -6.46
N GLU A 38 -14.92 -3.26 -7.61
CA GLU A 38 -13.66 -3.05 -8.35
C GLU A 38 -12.61 -2.32 -7.51
N LEU A 39 -13.01 -1.26 -6.80
CA LEU A 39 -12.11 -0.56 -5.88
C LEU A 39 -11.63 -1.46 -4.74
N SER A 40 -12.51 -2.28 -4.17
CA SER A 40 -12.17 -3.22 -3.11
C SER A 40 -11.15 -4.27 -3.57
N ASP A 41 -11.33 -4.83 -4.78
CA ASP A 41 -10.39 -5.79 -5.37
C ASP A 41 -9.03 -5.14 -5.68
N ALA A 42 -9.05 -3.90 -6.18
CA ALA A 42 -7.83 -3.12 -6.42
C ALA A 42 -7.10 -2.80 -5.11
N TYR A 43 -7.82 -2.43 -4.05
CA TYR A 43 -7.25 -2.15 -2.74
C TYR A 43 -6.58 -3.39 -2.13
N ALA A 44 -7.24 -4.55 -2.20
CA ALA A 44 -6.65 -5.81 -1.74
C ALA A 44 -5.34 -6.15 -2.48
N SER A 45 -5.31 -5.93 -3.79
CA SER A 45 -4.11 -6.13 -4.60
C SER A 45 -2.99 -5.12 -4.29
N SER A 46 -3.37 -3.87 -4.00
CA SER A 46 -2.44 -2.81 -3.60
C SER A 46 -1.82 -3.10 -2.23
N LEU A 47 -2.62 -3.56 -1.26
CA LEU A 47 -2.16 -4.00 0.06
C LEU A 47 -1.14 -5.15 -0.02
N ASP A 48 -1.40 -6.16 -0.85
CA ASP A 48 -0.44 -7.25 -1.09
C ASP A 48 0.88 -6.72 -1.68
N SER A 49 0.81 -5.74 -2.58
CA SER A 49 1.98 -5.09 -3.16
C SER A 49 2.75 -4.26 -2.12
N ALA A 50 2.04 -3.51 -1.26
CA ALA A 50 2.63 -2.75 -0.17
C ALA A 50 3.31 -3.66 0.85
N GLN A 51 2.69 -4.79 1.21
CA GLN A 51 3.30 -5.78 2.10
C GLN A 51 4.59 -6.36 1.52
N LYS A 52 4.60 -6.70 0.22
CA LYS A 52 5.81 -7.18 -0.45
C LYS A 52 6.91 -6.13 -0.47
N ALA A 53 6.56 -4.86 -0.69
CA ALA A 53 7.54 -3.76 -0.67
C ALA A 53 8.12 -3.56 0.74
N ASP A 54 7.30 -3.66 1.79
CA ASP A 54 7.73 -3.61 3.19
C ASP A 54 8.68 -4.76 3.54
N ASP A 55 8.37 -5.99 3.12
CA ASP A 55 9.24 -7.16 3.31
C ASP A 55 10.62 -6.96 2.63
N ILE A 56 10.64 -6.42 1.41
CA ILE A 56 11.87 -6.09 0.67
C ILE A 56 12.67 -5.01 1.40
N MET A 57 12.01 -3.96 1.89
CA MET A 57 12.63 -2.90 2.69
C MET A 57 13.29 -3.48 3.95
N HIS A 58 12.58 -4.36 4.68
CA HIS A 58 13.13 -5.03 5.85
C HIS A 58 14.35 -5.89 5.52
N GLN A 59 14.31 -6.62 4.39
CA GLN A 59 15.47 -7.38 3.93
C GLN A 59 16.65 -6.47 3.58
N ALA A 60 16.42 -5.36 2.87
CA ALA A 60 17.45 -4.39 2.53
C ALA A 60 18.07 -3.76 3.78
N ASN A 61 17.25 -3.44 4.79
CA ASN A 61 17.71 -2.90 6.06
C ASN A 61 18.59 -3.90 6.81
N ASN A 62 18.21 -5.17 6.84
CA ASN A 62 19.03 -6.22 7.45
C ASN A 62 20.39 -6.36 6.75
N ASN A 63 20.42 -6.27 5.41
CA ASN A 63 21.66 -6.32 4.63
C ASN A 63 22.56 -5.11 4.92
N TYR A 64 21.99 -3.90 4.97
CA TYR A 64 22.71 -2.69 5.37
C TYR A 64 23.32 -2.82 6.76
N ASN A 65 22.53 -3.25 7.75
CA ASN A 65 22.97 -3.42 9.13
C ASN A 65 24.10 -4.45 9.26
N ALA A 66 24.04 -5.54 8.48
CA ALA A 66 25.12 -6.52 8.44
C ALA A 66 26.41 -5.95 7.83
N ALA A 67 26.29 -5.18 6.74
CA ALA A 67 27.42 -4.51 6.11
C ALA A 67 28.04 -3.46 7.04
N ASP A 68 27.22 -2.67 7.73
CA ASP A 68 27.67 -1.65 8.68
C ASP A 68 28.43 -2.25 9.86
N LYS A 69 27.89 -3.29 10.51
CA LYS A 69 28.58 -4.03 11.57
C LYS A 69 29.94 -4.56 11.11
N LYS A 70 30.04 -5.04 9.87
CA LYS A 70 31.30 -5.52 9.30
C LYS A 70 32.31 -4.40 9.11
N VAL A 71 31.88 -3.24 8.60
CA VAL A 71 32.70 -2.04 8.47
C VAL A 71 33.22 -1.61 9.84
N GLN A 72 32.35 -1.44 10.84
CA GLN A 72 32.75 -1.05 12.20
C GLN A 72 33.79 -2.00 12.81
N SER A 73 33.63 -3.32 12.61
CA SER A 73 34.59 -4.31 13.07
C SER A 73 35.96 -4.17 12.38
N LEU A 74 35.98 -3.88 11.08
CA LEU A 74 37.21 -3.70 10.32
C LEU A 74 37.89 -2.37 10.66
N GLU A 75 37.14 -1.28 10.85
CA GLU A 75 37.68 0.01 11.31
C GLU A 75 38.38 -0.14 12.67
N LYS A 76 37.74 -0.82 13.63
CA LYS A 76 38.37 -1.15 14.91
C LYS A 76 39.68 -1.92 14.72
N LYS A 77 39.68 -2.95 13.88
CA LYS A 77 40.88 -3.75 13.59
C LYS A 77 42.00 -2.92 12.97
N VAL A 78 41.69 -2.08 11.98
CA VAL A 78 42.66 -1.18 11.33
C VAL A 78 43.24 -0.20 12.35
N ASN A 79 42.40 0.36 13.23
CA ASN A 79 42.84 1.26 14.29
C ASN A 79 43.77 0.58 15.30
N THR A 80 43.46 -0.66 15.73
CA THR A 80 44.36 -1.44 16.59
C THR A 80 45.70 -1.70 15.92
N LEU A 81 45.71 -2.13 14.64
CA LEU A 81 46.94 -2.38 13.90
C LEU A 81 47.77 -1.09 13.69
N ASN A 82 47.12 0.06 13.51
CA ASN A 82 47.78 1.36 13.45
C ASN A 82 48.45 1.73 14.78
N GLN A 83 47.78 1.45 15.92
CA GLN A 83 48.35 1.67 17.25
C GLN A 83 49.55 0.73 17.51
N GLU A 84 49.44 -0.54 17.15
CA GLU A 84 50.55 -1.50 17.24
C GLU A 84 51.75 -1.05 16.40
N LEU A 85 51.54 -0.62 15.14
CA LEU A 85 52.61 -0.12 14.29
C LEU A 85 53.30 1.12 14.86
N SER A 86 52.55 2.00 15.53
CA SER A 86 53.08 3.22 16.14
C SER A 86 54.01 2.93 17.33
N GLN A 87 53.94 1.72 17.91
CA GLN A 87 54.81 1.27 19.01
C GLN A 87 56.05 0.51 18.52
N LEU A 88 56.10 0.12 17.24
CA LEU A 88 57.18 -0.68 16.65
C LEU A 88 58.16 0.19 15.86
N GLN A 89 59.45 -0.16 15.92
CA GLN A 89 60.48 0.50 15.11
C GLN A 89 60.49 -0.08 13.68
N PRO A 90 60.74 0.73 12.63
CA PRO A 90 60.74 0.27 11.22
C PRO A 90 61.74 -0.85 10.85
N GLY A 91 62.64 -1.23 11.76
CA GLY A 91 63.58 -2.35 11.59
C GLY A 91 63.20 -3.62 12.37
N ASP A 92 62.14 -3.61 13.16
CA ASP A 92 61.68 -4.77 13.92
C ASP A 92 61.07 -5.82 12.96
N PRO A 93 61.47 -7.10 13.01
CA PRO A 93 60.81 -8.16 12.24
C PRO A 93 59.28 -8.21 12.41
N GLN A 94 58.77 -7.76 13.55
CA GLN A 94 57.35 -7.66 13.84
C GLN A 94 56.67 -6.50 13.07
N TYR A 95 57.38 -5.40 12.80
CA TYR A 95 56.85 -4.23 12.09
C TYR A 95 56.29 -4.61 10.71
N ASN A 96 57.07 -5.35 9.92
CA ASN A 96 56.66 -5.77 8.58
C ASN A 96 55.46 -6.73 8.59
N LYS A 97 55.33 -7.56 9.63
CA LYS A 97 54.17 -8.44 9.80
C LYS A 97 52.91 -7.63 10.08
N VAL A 98 52.96 -6.70 11.03
CA VAL A 98 51.80 -5.85 11.37
C VAL A 98 51.43 -4.94 10.19
N LEU A 99 52.42 -4.40 9.48
CA LEU A 99 52.21 -3.59 8.27
C LEU A 99 51.45 -4.38 7.18
N THR A 100 51.86 -5.62 6.94
CA THR A 100 51.19 -6.49 5.97
C THR A 100 49.75 -6.78 6.38
N GLN A 101 49.50 -7.07 7.66
CA GLN A 101 48.15 -7.30 8.20
C GLN A 101 47.27 -6.05 8.10
N LYS A 102 47.83 -4.88 8.40
CA LYS A 102 47.15 -3.58 8.26
C LYS A 102 46.72 -3.36 6.81
N ASN A 103 47.64 -3.47 5.85
CA ASN A 103 47.35 -3.27 4.43
C ASN A 103 46.26 -4.22 3.93
N ALA A 104 46.27 -5.48 4.39
CA ALA A 104 45.23 -6.46 4.07
C ALA A 104 43.86 -6.09 4.70
N ALA A 105 43.86 -5.61 5.95
CA ALA A 105 42.66 -5.16 6.64
C ALA A 105 42.07 -3.90 5.98
N GLU A 106 42.90 -2.93 5.59
CA GLU A 106 42.49 -1.71 4.87
C GLU A 106 41.89 -2.05 3.50
N LYS A 107 42.51 -2.94 2.72
CA LYS A 107 41.92 -3.40 1.45
C LYS A 107 40.55 -4.03 1.65
N THR A 108 40.39 -4.84 2.71
CA THR A 108 39.12 -5.47 3.06
C THR A 108 38.08 -4.43 3.52
N LEU A 109 38.51 -3.41 4.27
CA LEU A 109 37.68 -2.30 4.72
C LEU A 109 37.16 -1.50 3.53
N THR A 110 38.01 -1.14 2.56
CA THR A 110 37.60 -0.44 1.34
C THR A 110 36.51 -1.18 0.58
N LEU A 111 36.67 -2.51 0.38
CA LEU A 111 35.65 -3.34 -0.27
C LEU A 111 34.35 -3.41 0.55
N SER A 112 34.46 -3.44 1.88
CA SER A 112 33.30 -3.49 2.77
C SER A 112 32.52 -2.17 2.78
N LEU A 113 33.23 -1.03 2.70
CA LEU A 113 32.63 0.30 2.55
C LEU A 113 31.85 0.42 1.23
N GLN A 114 32.42 -0.07 0.12
CA GLN A 114 31.72 -0.12 -1.17
C GLN A 114 30.43 -0.96 -1.07
N LYS A 115 30.51 -2.14 -0.44
CA LYS A 115 29.32 -2.99 -0.20
C LYS A 115 28.28 -2.32 0.68
N LYS A 116 28.71 -1.62 1.74
CA LYS A 116 27.80 -0.84 2.61
C LYS A 116 27.09 0.25 1.81
N SER A 117 27.82 0.99 0.98
CA SER A 117 27.23 2.04 0.14
C SER A 117 26.21 1.50 -0.87
N LEU A 118 26.48 0.34 -1.49
CA LEU A 118 25.49 -0.33 -2.33
C LEU A 118 24.26 -0.79 -1.55
N ALA A 119 24.45 -1.37 -0.36
CA ALA A 119 23.34 -1.78 0.51
C ALA A 119 22.50 -0.58 0.98
N GLU A 120 23.12 0.56 1.23
CA GLU A 120 22.45 1.82 1.57
C GLU A 120 21.59 2.33 0.41
N GLN A 121 22.13 2.32 -0.81
CA GLN A 121 21.37 2.66 -2.01
C GLN A 121 20.16 1.73 -2.19
N SER A 122 20.36 0.42 -2.05
CA SER A 122 19.26 -0.55 -2.12
C SER A 122 18.19 -0.32 -1.05
N LEU A 123 18.61 0.01 0.18
CA LEU A 123 17.68 0.34 1.26
C LEU A 123 16.88 1.61 0.93
N ASN A 124 17.53 2.66 0.45
CA ASN A 124 16.85 3.91 0.10
C ASN A 124 15.81 3.69 -1.03
N THR A 125 16.17 2.91 -2.05
CA THR A 125 15.22 2.52 -3.10
C THR A 125 14.05 1.73 -2.52
N ALA A 126 14.31 0.74 -1.68
CA ALA A 126 13.23 -0.07 -1.09
C ALA A 126 12.30 0.76 -0.17
N ILE A 127 12.83 1.75 0.55
CA ILE A 127 12.01 2.70 1.33
C ILE A 127 11.10 3.51 0.40
N MET A 128 11.64 4.04 -0.71
CA MET A 128 10.85 4.81 -1.68
C MET A 128 9.75 3.96 -2.32
N ASP A 129 10.05 2.71 -2.69
CA ASP A 129 9.09 1.79 -3.29
C ASP A 129 7.99 1.42 -2.29
N ALA A 130 8.33 1.17 -1.02
CA ALA A 130 7.37 0.90 0.04
C ALA A 130 6.46 2.11 0.30
N ASP A 131 7.02 3.32 0.40
CA ASP A 131 6.25 4.55 0.59
C ASP A 131 5.28 4.80 -0.58
N ALA A 132 5.73 4.58 -1.82
CA ALA A 132 4.88 4.69 -3.00
C ALA A 132 3.74 3.65 -2.99
N ALA A 133 4.02 2.39 -2.64
CA ALA A 133 3.01 1.34 -2.60
C ALA A 133 1.96 1.58 -1.49
N ILE A 134 2.40 2.07 -0.32
CA ILE A 134 1.51 2.50 0.76
C ILE A 134 0.65 3.68 0.30
N GLY A 135 1.25 4.69 -0.35
CA GLY A 135 0.53 5.84 -0.89
C GLY A 135 -0.58 5.44 -1.87
N GLN A 136 -0.29 4.52 -2.79
CA GLN A 136 -1.30 3.97 -3.71
C GLN A 136 -2.43 3.25 -2.98
N SER A 137 -2.10 2.46 -1.94
CA SER A 137 -3.12 1.80 -1.12
C SER A 137 -4.02 2.82 -0.42
N MET A 138 -3.44 3.91 0.11
CA MET A 138 -4.20 4.98 0.77
C MET A 138 -5.12 5.72 -0.18
N GLU A 139 -4.66 6.02 -1.40
CA GLU A 139 -5.50 6.67 -2.43
C GLU A 139 -6.72 5.82 -2.79
N ILE A 140 -6.54 4.52 -3.01
CA ILE A 140 -7.66 3.60 -3.30
C ILE A 140 -8.59 3.50 -2.08
N PHE A 141 -8.04 3.47 -0.86
CA PHE A 141 -8.85 3.45 0.35
C PHE A 141 -9.73 4.71 0.49
N ASP A 142 -9.19 5.89 0.20
CA ASP A 142 -9.95 7.14 0.19
C ASP A 142 -11.06 7.10 -0.87
N GLU A 143 -10.81 6.54 -2.06
CA GLU A 143 -11.84 6.33 -3.08
C GLU A 143 -12.94 5.36 -2.60
N ILE A 144 -12.58 4.27 -1.91
CA ILE A 144 -13.56 3.34 -1.32
C ILE A 144 -14.43 4.08 -0.30
N GLN A 145 -13.84 4.89 0.57
CA GLN A 145 -14.59 5.67 1.58
C GLN A 145 -15.57 6.65 0.93
N GLN A 146 -15.16 7.33 -0.14
CA GLN A 146 -16.07 8.19 -0.91
C GLN A 146 -17.19 7.39 -1.56
N GLN A 147 -16.87 6.23 -2.15
CA GLN A 147 -17.86 5.35 -2.77
C GLN A 147 -18.85 4.79 -1.74
N GLU A 148 -18.41 4.45 -0.54
CA GLU A 148 -19.28 4.02 0.57
C GLU A 148 -20.26 5.11 0.99
N GLN A 149 -19.82 6.37 1.06
CA GLN A 149 -20.73 7.51 1.31
C GLN A 149 -21.78 7.67 0.21
N ILE A 150 -21.40 7.51 -1.06
CA ILE A 150 -22.33 7.54 -2.19
C ILE A 150 -23.36 6.39 -2.08
N ASN A 151 -22.91 5.19 -1.70
CA ASN A 151 -23.77 4.02 -1.53
C ASN A 151 -24.81 4.26 -0.40
N ASN A 152 -24.35 4.78 0.74
CA ASN A 152 -25.21 5.10 1.88
C ASN A 152 -26.22 6.21 1.55
N PHE A 153 -25.79 7.27 0.87
CA PHE A 153 -26.69 8.34 0.42
C PHE A 153 -27.77 7.81 -0.54
N THR A 154 -27.38 6.99 -1.51
CA THR A 154 -28.31 6.39 -2.47
C THR A 154 -29.34 5.51 -1.75
N THR A 155 -28.90 4.67 -0.83
CA THR A 155 -29.78 3.80 -0.03
C THR A 155 -30.78 4.61 0.81
N ASN A 156 -30.34 5.69 1.46
CA ASN A 156 -31.20 6.56 2.26
C ASN A 156 -32.24 7.32 1.43
N ILE A 157 -31.89 7.77 0.22
CA ILE A 157 -32.87 8.37 -0.72
C ILE A 157 -33.94 7.35 -1.07
N CYS A 158 -33.55 6.14 -1.46
CA CYS A 158 -34.50 5.09 -1.84
C CYS A 158 -35.49 4.79 -0.72
N LEU A 159 -34.99 4.60 0.51
CA LEU A 159 -35.83 4.38 1.71
C LEU A 159 -36.75 5.56 2.01
N THR A 160 -36.27 6.80 1.85
CA THR A 160 -37.07 8.00 2.10
C THR A 160 -38.20 8.14 1.08
N GLN A 161 -37.91 7.90 -0.21
CA GLN A 161 -38.90 7.91 -1.28
C GLN A 161 -39.93 6.80 -1.10
N GLU A 162 -39.50 5.59 -0.70
CA GLU A 162 -40.39 4.47 -0.43
C GLU A 162 -41.31 4.76 0.76
N ASN A 163 -40.78 5.32 1.85
CA ASN A 163 -41.58 5.75 3.00
C ASN A 163 -42.58 6.85 2.64
N GLN A 164 -42.19 7.85 1.83
CA GLN A 164 -43.12 8.88 1.35
C GLN A 164 -44.23 8.28 0.46
N LYS A 165 -43.88 7.35 -0.43
CA LYS A 165 -44.85 6.66 -1.29
C LYS A 165 -45.85 5.84 -0.47
N ASN A 166 -45.38 5.11 0.55
CA ASN A 166 -46.23 4.33 1.46
C ASN A 166 -47.16 5.23 2.29
N ARG A 167 -46.67 6.38 2.79
CA ARG A 167 -47.52 7.36 3.50
C ARG A 167 -48.61 7.93 2.59
N ASN A 168 -48.26 8.29 1.36
CA ASN A 168 -49.22 8.82 0.39
C ASN A 168 -50.27 7.76 -0.03
N ALA A 169 -49.85 6.51 -0.27
CA ALA A 169 -50.77 5.42 -0.59
C ALA A 169 -51.73 5.10 0.57
N THR A 170 -51.25 5.18 1.82
CA THR A 170 -52.07 4.99 3.03
C THR A 170 -53.05 6.16 3.21
N ALA A 171 -52.63 7.40 2.95
CA ALA A 171 -53.49 8.58 3.04
C ALA A 171 -54.63 8.55 1.99
N THR A 172 -54.36 8.05 0.78
CA THR A 172 -55.39 7.89 -0.26
C THR A 172 -56.41 6.79 0.05
N PHE A 173 -56.10 5.84 0.93
CA PHE A 173 -57.03 4.75 1.32
C PHE A 173 -57.97 5.12 2.49
N ILE A 174 -57.70 6.23 3.18
CA ILE A 174 -58.44 6.66 4.39
C ILE A 174 -59.43 7.81 4.07
N LEU A 175 -59.48 8.30 2.83
CA LEU A 175 -60.47 9.26 2.32
C LEU A 175 -61.48 8.57 1.40
#